data_AF-A0A0F9QVI8-F1
#
_entry.id   AF-A0A0F9QVI8-F1
#
_cell.length_a   1.000
_cell.length_b   1.000
_cell.length_c   1.000
_cell.angle_alpha   90.00
_cell.angle_beta   90.00
_cell.angle_gamma   90.00
#
_symmetry.space_group_name_H-M   'P 1'
#
loop_
_entity.id
_entity.type
_entity.pdbx_description
1 polymer ?
#
loop_
_entity_poly.entity_id
_entity_poly.type
_entity_poly.pdbx_seq_one_letter_code
_entity_poly.pdbx_strand_id
1 'polypeptide(L)'
;MQKLSRDYLISTVCFLDPAGGKENKQKTKARSAIVAVSSDAANRIFVRDVWAERCATQKIYQKIYEFNVRYKPEVFGIEGNAQQGLFADSVSLDAYEKGINLPSQSIIHPTSMNKDFRIRTHLQPVVSQGRLFVKKSQYALLEEVLDFPMSTIKDIIDALASAVSILPKQIFISKASDETQAYLDYLRNSGAPMEYIEQQSRIRSRDDLQINTMDDYLQLVRGGS
;
A
#
# COMPACT_ATOMS: atom_id res chain seq x y z
N MET A 1 -16.05 -13.99 15.08
CA MET A 1 -15.01 -13.36 14.22
C MET A 1 -14.52 -14.42 13.24
N GLN A 2 -15.00 -14.42 12.00
CA GLN A 2 -14.60 -15.43 11.00
C GLN A 2 -13.10 -15.29 10.70
N LYS A 3 -12.37 -16.40 10.71
CA LYS A 3 -10.98 -16.46 10.23
C LYS A 3 -11.02 -16.24 8.72
N LEU A 4 -10.42 -15.16 8.22
CA LEU A 4 -10.23 -14.95 6.77
C LEU A 4 -9.43 -16.15 6.23
N SER A 5 -10.04 -16.96 5.35
CA SER A 5 -9.29 -18.02 4.65
C SER A 5 -8.21 -17.36 3.77
N ARG A 6 -7.04 -17.99 3.67
CA ARG A 6 -5.94 -17.52 2.80
C ARG A 6 -6.39 -17.39 1.34
N ASP A 7 -7.40 -18.15 0.94
CA ASP A 7 -7.91 -18.23 -0.43
C ASP A 7 -8.52 -16.93 -0.97
N TYR A 8 -8.84 -15.96 -0.10
CA TYR A 8 -9.38 -14.66 -0.50
C TYR A 8 -8.31 -13.57 -0.68
N LEU A 9 -7.08 -13.82 -0.24
CA LEU A 9 -5.99 -12.84 -0.34
C LEU A 9 -5.25 -13.08 -1.65
N ILE A 10 -5.17 -12.03 -2.45
CA ILE A 10 -4.55 -12.11 -3.78
C ILE A 10 -3.08 -11.73 -3.71
N SER A 11 -2.77 -10.65 -2.99
CA SER A 11 -1.39 -10.19 -2.86
C SER A 11 -1.07 -9.88 -1.41
N THR A 12 0.17 -10.16 -1.02
CA THR A 12 0.71 -9.81 0.28
C THR A 12 2.06 -9.15 0.09
N VAL A 13 2.27 -8.01 0.74
CA VAL A 13 3.53 -7.29 0.73
C VAL A 13 3.93 -6.92 2.15
N CYS A 14 5.24 -6.82 2.36
CA CYS A 14 5.81 -6.29 3.59
C CYS A 14 6.62 -5.04 3.26
N PHE A 15 6.66 -4.09 4.19
CA PHE A 15 7.52 -2.91 4.06
C PHE A 15 8.26 -2.65 5.36
N LEU A 16 9.55 -2.32 5.25
CA LEU A 16 10.42 -1.87 6.34
C LEU A 16 10.80 -0.40 6.14
N ASP A 17 10.46 0.43 7.13
CA ASP A 17 11.07 1.75 7.38
C ASP A 17 12.18 1.55 8.44
N PRO A 18 13.47 1.51 8.06
CA PRO A 18 14.56 1.36 9.01
C PRO A 18 14.94 2.71 9.62
N ALA A 19 15.00 2.78 10.95
CA ALA A 19 15.51 3.97 11.63
C ALA A 19 16.98 4.22 11.23
N GLY A 20 17.25 5.37 10.61
CA GLY A 20 18.60 5.75 10.17
C GLY A 20 19.57 5.92 11.34
N GLY A 21 20.63 5.10 11.34
CA GLY A 21 21.67 5.08 12.37
C GLY A 21 22.55 6.32 12.36
N LYS A 22 22.22 7.30 13.22
CA LYS A 22 23.21 8.11 13.93
C LYS A 22 22.67 8.41 15.32
N GLU A 23 23.49 8.22 16.34
CA GLU A 23 23.32 8.71 17.71
C GLU A 23 23.32 10.25 17.75
N ASN A 24 22.39 10.89 17.03
CA ASN A 24 22.07 12.28 17.30
C ASN A 24 21.16 12.27 18.54
N LYS A 25 21.63 12.85 19.64
CA LYS A 25 20.91 12.96 20.93
C LYS A 25 19.51 13.61 20.83
N GLN A 26 19.12 14.13 19.65
CA GLN A 26 17.79 14.66 19.33
C GLN A 26 16.87 13.66 18.59
N LYS A 27 17.39 12.54 18.05
CA LYS A 27 16.61 11.44 17.41
C LYS A 27 16.27 10.31 18.38
N THR A 28 16.10 10.63 19.66
CA THR A 28 15.80 9.66 20.73
C THR A 28 14.46 8.94 20.55
N LYS A 29 13.67 9.27 19.51
CA LYS A 29 12.33 8.72 19.28
C LYS A 29 12.15 7.74 18.11
N ALA A 30 13.02 7.76 17.09
CA ALA A 30 12.82 6.99 15.85
C ALA A 30 12.83 5.46 16.11
N ARG A 31 11.91 4.73 15.47
CA ARG A 31 11.81 3.27 15.52
C ARG A 31 11.95 2.71 14.11
N SER A 32 12.51 1.51 14.02
CA SER A 32 12.36 0.73 12.79
C SER A 32 10.97 0.09 12.82
N ALA A 33 10.24 0.15 11.71
CA ALA A 33 8.88 -0.38 11.60
C ALA A 33 8.75 -1.33 10.41
N ILE A 34 8.13 -2.48 10.65
CA ILE A 34 7.74 -3.44 9.60
C ILE A 34 6.23 -3.58 9.63
N VAL A 35 5.61 -3.42 8.46
CA VAL A 35 4.16 -3.62 8.28
C VAL A 35 3.94 -4.68 7.20
N ALA A 36 3.10 -5.66 7.50
CA ALA A 36 2.60 -6.63 6.52
C ALA A 36 1.16 -6.30 6.17
N VAL A 37 0.87 -6.16 4.87
CA VAL A 37 -0.48 -5.94 4.35
C VAL A 37 -0.83 -6.96 3.30
N SER A 38 -2.11 -7.31 3.20
CA SER A 38 -2.63 -8.12 2.10
C SER A 38 -3.80 -7.42 1.45
N SER A 39 -3.97 -7.60 0.14
CA SER A 39 -5.15 -7.18 -0.60
C SER A 39 -6.01 -8.37 -1.02
N ASP A 40 -7.32 -8.14 -1.17
CA ASP A 40 -8.26 -9.08 -1.78
C ASP A 40 -8.65 -8.65 -3.21
N ALA A 41 -9.54 -9.41 -3.85
CA ALA A 41 -10.12 -9.11 -5.16
C ALA A 41 -10.93 -7.81 -5.22
N ALA A 42 -11.36 -7.31 -4.05
CA ALA A 42 -12.13 -6.09 -3.92
C ALA A 42 -11.24 -4.89 -3.55
N ASN A 43 -9.91 -5.01 -3.70
CA ASN A 43 -8.93 -4.00 -3.32
C ASN A 43 -9.08 -3.51 -1.86
N ARG A 44 -9.61 -4.37 -0.98
CA ARG A 44 -9.60 -4.15 0.47
C ARG A 44 -8.22 -4.51 0.97
N ILE A 45 -7.66 -3.66 1.82
CA ILE A 45 -6.33 -3.78 2.37
C ILE A 45 -6.44 -4.18 3.83
N PHE A 46 -5.89 -5.34 4.16
CA PHE A 46 -5.88 -5.89 5.51
C PHE A 46 -4.49 -5.78 6.11
N VAL A 47 -4.36 -5.05 7.22
CA VAL A 47 -3.11 -5.03 7.99
C VAL A 47 -2.97 -6.35 8.73
N ARG A 48 -2.02 -7.17 8.31
CA ARG A 48 -1.80 -8.52 8.82
C ARG A 48 -1.09 -8.48 10.15
N ASP A 49 -0.04 -7.67 10.23
CA ASP A 49 0.85 -7.54 11.38
C ASP A 49 1.62 -6.23 11.32
N VAL A 50 2.07 -5.80 12.50
CA VAL A 50 2.87 -4.60 12.68
C VAL A 50 3.91 -4.88 13.74
N TRP A 51 5.16 -4.54 13.44
CA TRP A 51 6.23 -4.52 14.42
C TRP A 51 6.91 -3.16 14.35
N ALA A 52 7.18 -2.55 15.50
CA ALA A 52 7.99 -1.34 15.58
C ALA A 52 8.81 -1.34 16.86
N GLU A 53 10.11 -1.16 16.73
CA GLU A 53 11.02 -1.20 17.86
C GLU A 53 12.29 -0.39 17.62
N ARG A 54 12.91 0.07 18.71
CA ARG A 54 14.28 0.58 18.68
C ARG A 54 15.21 -0.58 18.98
N CYS A 55 15.96 -1.02 17.97
CA CYS A 55 16.85 -2.14 18.14
C CYS A 55 18.06 -2.05 17.22
N ALA A 56 19.05 -2.89 17.51
CA ALA A 56 20.22 -3.05 16.64
C ALA A 56 19.82 -3.70 15.31
N THR A 57 20.63 -3.43 14.29
CA THR A 57 20.47 -3.97 12.93
C THR A 57 20.21 -5.48 12.89
N GLN A 58 20.92 -6.27 13.71
CA GLN A 58 20.75 -7.73 13.75
C GLN A 58 19.31 -8.16 14.08
N LYS A 59 18.63 -7.44 14.96
CA LYS A 59 17.24 -7.74 15.32
C LYS A 59 16.28 -7.38 14.19
N ILE A 60 16.60 -6.34 13.41
CA ILE A 60 15.85 -6.00 12.20
C ILE A 60 15.94 -7.15 11.19
N TYR A 61 17.12 -7.73 10.96
CA TYR A 61 17.30 -8.87 10.04
C TYR A 61 16.45 -10.06 10.46
N GLN A 62 16.50 -10.42 11.75
CA GLN A 62 15.65 -11.49 12.31
C GLN A 62 14.16 -11.21 12.07
N LYS A 63 13.71 -9.97 12.28
CA LYS A 63 12.32 -9.58 12.05
C LYS A 63 11.93 -9.62 10.58
N ILE A 64 12.82 -9.23 9.66
CA ILE A 64 12.59 -9.39 8.22
C ILE A 64 12.35 -10.87 7.90
N TYR A 65 13.19 -11.78 8.40
CA TYR A 65 13.04 -13.22 8.13
C TYR A 65 11.78 -13.80 8.78
N GLU A 66 11.45 -13.41 10.00
CA GLU A 66 10.19 -13.82 10.66
C GLU A 66 8.98 -13.40 9.83
N PHE A 67 8.94 -12.15 9.36
CA PHE A 67 7.86 -11.65 8.51
C PHE A 67 7.82 -12.35 7.16
N ASN A 68 8.98 -12.57 6.53
CA ASN A 68 9.09 -13.25 5.24
C ASN A 68 8.55 -14.68 5.31
N VAL A 69 8.96 -15.45 6.33
CA VAL A 69 8.50 -16.84 6.51
C VAL A 69 7.01 -16.88 6.87
N ARG A 70 6.54 -15.98 7.74
CA ARG A 70 5.14 -15.97 8.21
C ARG A 70 4.17 -15.55 7.12
N TYR A 71 4.48 -14.49 6.39
CA TYR A 71 3.57 -13.85 5.45
C TYR A 71 3.82 -14.23 3.99
N LYS A 72 5.01 -14.73 3.65
CA LYS A 72 5.42 -15.06 2.28
C LYS A 72 5.06 -13.94 1.29
N PRO A 73 5.54 -12.71 1.54
CA PRO A 73 5.18 -11.58 0.71
C PRO A 73 5.71 -11.77 -0.72
N GLU A 74 4.99 -11.22 -1.69
CA GLU A 74 5.44 -11.11 -3.09
C GLU A 74 6.57 -10.10 -3.22
N VAL A 75 6.50 -9.02 -2.42
CA VAL A 75 7.49 -7.96 -2.36
C VAL A 75 7.75 -7.59 -0.90
N PHE A 76 9.02 -7.54 -0.53
CA PHE A 76 9.49 -6.99 0.74
C PHE A 76 10.18 -5.65 0.48
N GLY A 77 9.42 -4.56 0.54
CA GLY A 77 9.95 -3.21 0.38
C GLY A 77 10.84 -2.81 1.55
N ILE A 78 11.97 -2.17 1.26
CA ILE A 78 12.89 -1.61 2.26
C ILE A 78 13.17 -0.16 1.85
N GLU A 79 12.94 0.80 2.74
CA GLU A 79 13.24 2.20 2.44
C GLU A 79 14.74 2.42 2.13
N GLY A 80 15.01 3.08 1.01
CA GLY A 80 16.34 3.20 0.40
C GLY A 80 16.96 4.59 0.40
N ASN A 81 16.60 5.48 1.32
CA ASN A 81 17.05 6.89 1.26
C ASN A 81 18.57 7.04 1.51
N ALA A 82 19.30 7.41 0.44
CA ALA A 82 20.68 7.92 0.24
C ALA A 82 21.87 7.29 1.00
N GLN A 83 21.75 6.97 2.29
CA GLN A 83 22.74 6.19 3.07
C GLN A 83 22.29 4.74 3.34
N GLN A 84 21.07 4.38 2.93
CA GLN A 84 20.42 3.09 3.22
C GLN A 84 20.33 2.14 2.02
N GLY A 85 20.77 2.52 0.81
CA GLY A 85 20.82 1.60 -0.34
C GLY A 85 21.62 0.32 -0.02
N LEU A 86 22.76 0.49 0.68
CA LEU A 86 23.59 -0.62 1.16
C LEU A 86 22.85 -1.55 2.14
N PHE A 87 21.85 -1.06 2.87
CA PHE A 87 21.14 -1.87 3.86
C PHE A 87 20.27 -2.92 3.16
N ALA A 88 19.50 -2.52 2.13
CA ALA A 88 18.69 -3.45 1.36
C ALA A 88 19.57 -4.51 0.65
N ASP A 89 20.71 -4.08 0.10
CA ASP A 89 21.68 -4.99 -0.54
C ASP A 89 22.29 -5.96 0.47
N SER A 90 22.67 -5.47 1.66
CA SER A 90 23.25 -6.29 2.73
C SER A 90 22.25 -7.32 3.26
N VAL A 91 20.97 -6.94 3.41
CA VAL A 91 19.90 -7.87 3.81
C VAL A 91 19.70 -8.96 2.76
N SER A 92 19.76 -8.58 1.47
CA SER A 92 19.59 -9.51 0.35
C SER A 92 20.75 -10.49 0.27
N LEU A 93 21.98 -10.02 0.50
CA LEU A 93 23.18 -10.86 0.55
C LEU A 93 23.15 -11.83 1.74
N ASP A 94 22.84 -11.36 2.95
CA ASP A 94 22.73 -12.21 4.15
C ASP A 94 21.60 -13.25 4.00
N ALA A 95 20.48 -12.88 3.36
CA ALA A 95 19.41 -13.82 3.05
C ALA A 95 19.88 -14.91 2.07
N TYR A 96 20.61 -14.53 1.02
CA TYR A 96 21.18 -15.45 0.05
C TYR A 96 22.16 -16.44 0.69
N GLU A 97 23.09 -15.95 1.53
CA GLU A 97 24.04 -16.80 2.26
C GLU A 97 23.36 -17.80 3.19
N LYS A 98 22.18 -17.45 3.72
CA LYS A 98 21.35 -18.32 4.57
C LYS A 98 20.38 -19.21 3.78
N GLY A 99 20.38 -19.14 2.44
CA GLY A 99 19.45 -19.90 1.59
C GLY A 99 17.98 -19.47 1.74
N ILE A 100 17.74 -18.23 2.19
CA ILE A 100 16.39 -17.68 2.37
C ILE A 100 16.00 -16.93 1.09
N ASN A 101 14.90 -17.36 0.47
CA ASN A 101 14.30 -16.59 -0.63
C ASN A 101 13.58 -15.36 -0.06
N LEU A 102 14.19 -14.19 -0.20
CA LEU A 102 13.62 -12.90 0.20
C LEU A 102 13.43 -12.03 -1.05
N PRO A 103 12.19 -11.72 -1.45
CA PRO A 103 11.92 -10.83 -2.57
C PRO A 103 12.06 -9.35 -2.13
N SER A 104 13.25 -8.96 -1.70
CA SER A 104 13.56 -7.61 -1.22
C SER A 104 13.62 -6.61 -2.39
N GLN A 105 13.02 -5.43 -2.19
CA GLN A 105 13.10 -4.33 -3.13
C GLN A 105 13.40 -3.03 -2.40
N SER A 106 14.43 -2.30 -2.85
CA SER A 106 14.74 -0.97 -2.34
C SER A 106 13.75 0.05 -2.90
N ILE A 107 13.07 0.77 -2.01
CA ILE A 107 12.05 1.78 -2.35
C ILE A 107 12.59 3.15 -1.97
N ILE A 108 12.77 3.99 -2.99
CA ILE A 108 13.29 5.35 -2.83
C ILE A 108 12.11 6.33 -2.78
N HIS A 109 12.06 7.17 -1.75
CA HIS A 109 11.06 8.21 -1.66
C HIS A 109 11.63 9.56 -2.15
N PRO A 110 10.85 10.36 -2.89
CA PRO A 110 11.31 11.68 -3.33
C PRO A 110 11.62 12.59 -2.12
N THR A 111 12.86 13.08 -2.05
CA THR A 111 13.34 13.93 -0.95
C THR A 111 12.65 15.30 -0.90
N SER A 112 12.08 15.75 -2.02
CA SER A 112 11.35 17.02 -2.14
C SER A 112 9.93 16.97 -1.57
N MET A 113 9.39 15.77 -1.31
CA MET A 113 8.03 15.60 -0.80
C MET A 113 8.04 15.50 0.73
N ASN A 114 7.19 16.29 1.38
CA ASN A 114 7.02 16.20 2.83
C ASN A 114 6.46 14.82 3.22
N LYS A 115 7.04 14.18 4.25
CA LYS A 115 6.64 12.84 4.75
C LYS A 115 5.14 12.78 5.08
N ASP A 116 4.57 13.81 5.71
CA ASP A 116 3.16 13.83 6.06
C ASP A 116 2.25 13.90 4.82
N PHE A 117 2.68 14.64 3.81
CA PHE A 117 1.98 14.71 2.53
C PHE A 117 2.03 13.36 1.79
N ARG A 118 3.18 12.69 1.80
CA ARG A 118 3.36 11.34 1.22
C ARG A 118 2.44 10.32 1.89
N ILE A 119 2.44 10.28 3.23
CA ILE A 119 1.58 9.38 4.01
C ILE A 119 0.11 9.60 3.65
N ARG A 120 -0.34 10.85 3.62
CA ARG A 120 -1.72 11.20 3.25
C ARG A 120 -2.05 10.79 1.82
N THR A 121 -1.15 11.02 0.88
CA THR A 121 -1.35 10.69 -0.53
C THR A 121 -1.67 9.21 -0.73
N HIS A 122 -1.02 8.32 0.02
CA HIS A 122 -1.24 6.88 -0.10
C HIS A 122 -2.39 6.36 0.79
N LEU A 123 -2.55 6.88 2.01
CA LEU A 123 -3.54 6.35 2.95
C LEU A 123 -4.92 6.99 2.84
N GLN A 124 -5.01 8.29 2.54
CA GLN A 124 -6.29 9.00 2.50
C GLN A 124 -7.30 8.32 1.55
N PRO A 125 -6.96 7.94 0.30
CA PRO A 125 -7.92 7.33 -0.61
C PRO A 125 -8.43 5.98 -0.10
N VAL A 126 -7.56 5.17 0.50
CA VAL A 126 -7.93 3.85 1.02
C VAL A 126 -8.81 3.98 2.26
N VAL A 127 -8.50 4.93 3.13
CA VAL A 127 -9.26 5.18 4.36
C VAL A 127 -10.62 5.80 4.04
N SER A 128 -10.68 6.81 3.17
CA SER A 128 -11.93 7.50 2.82
C SER A 128 -12.93 6.57 2.12
N GLN A 129 -12.43 5.58 1.38
CA GLN A 129 -13.25 4.56 0.70
C GLN A 129 -13.58 3.37 1.62
N GLY A 130 -13.19 3.38 2.89
CA GLY A 130 -13.45 2.27 3.82
C GLY A 130 -12.74 0.96 3.46
N ARG A 131 -11.65 1.03 2.69
CA ARG A 131 -10.92 -0.15 2.20
C ARG A 131 -9.80 -0.62 3.12
N LEU A 132 -9.42 0.16 4.14
CA LEU A 132 -8.35 -0.19 5.08
C LEU A 132 -8.92 -0.89 6.32
N PHE A 133 -8.47 -2.11 6.59
CA PHE A 133 -8.90 -2.93 7.71
C PHE A 133 -7.72 -3.20 8.65
N VAL A 134 -7.83 -2.71 9.89
CA VAL A 134 -6.83 -2.86 10.95
C VAL A 134 -7.41 -3.75 12.05
N LYS A 135 -6.60 -4.65 12.61
CA LYS A 135 -7.05 -5.47 13.76
C LYS A 135 -7.08 -4.63 15.02
N LYS A 136 -8.11 -4.78 15.85
CA LYS A 136 -8.22 -4.09 17.15
C LYS A 136 -7.03 -4.33 18.09
N SER A 137 -6.33 -5.45 17.93
CA SER A 137 -5.14 -5.79 18.72
C SER A 137 -3.88 -5.03 18.31
N GLN A 138 -3.89 -4.30 17.19
CA GLN A 138 -2.74 -3.52 16.70
C GLN A 138 -2.73 -2.12 17.31
N TYR A 139 -2.66 -2.06 18.65
CA TYR A 139 -2.80 -0.82 19.42
C TYR A 139 -1.80 0.26 18.99
N ALA A 140 -0.53 -0.10 18.78
CA ALA A 140 0.51 0.86 18.38
C ALA A 140 0.23 1.51 17.00
N LEU A 141 -0.35 0.77 16.07
CA LEU A 141 -0.75 1.33 14.78
C LEU A 141 -1.98 2.23 14.93
N LEU A 142 -2.97 1.80 15.71
CA LEU A 142 -4.19 2.58 15.94
C LEU A 142 -3.87 3.92 16.63
N GLU A 143 -2.97 3.92 17.59
CA GLU A 143 -2.48 5.12 18.28
C GLU A 143 -1.82 6.09 17.28
N GLU A 144 -0.87 5.61 16.47
CA GLU A 144 -0.23 6.46 15.44
C GLU A 144 -1.23 6.99 14.41
N VAL A 145 -2.22 6.20 14.00
CA VAL A 145 -3.25 6.63 13.03
C VAL A 145 -4.15 7.71 13.62
N LEU A 146 -4.55 7.60 14.89
CA LEU A 146 -5.42 8.57 15.56
C LEU A 146 -4.69 9.90 15.84
N ASP A 147 -3.40 9.83 16.17
CA ASP A 147 -2.62 11.02 16.50
C ASP A 147 -1.98 11.71 15.27
N PHE A 148 -2.06 11.09 14.09
CA PHE A 148 -1.52 11.67 12.86
C PHE A 148 -2.39 12.84 12.36
N PRO A 149 -1.81 14.02 12.05
CA PRO A 149 -0.39 14.29 11.79
C PRO A 149 0.36 14.94 12.97
N MET A 150 -0.30 15.08 14.12
CA MET A 150 0.21 15.87 15.26
C MET A 150 1.32 15.15 16.03
N SER A 151 1.39 13.81 15.93
CA SER A 151 2.42 13.02 16.61
C SER A 151 3.83 13.22 16.02
N THR A 152 4.81 13.17 16.92
CA THR A 152 6.24 13.09 16.56
C THR A 152 6.67 11.71 16.09
N ILE A 153 5.87 10.67 16.39
CA ILE A 153 6.13 9.29 16.00
C ILE A 153 5.20 8.94 14.85
N LYS A 154 5.78 8.55 13.71
CA LYS A 154 5.06 8.29 12.45
C LYS A 154 5.64 7.10 11.68
N ASP A 155 6.49 6.30 12.34
CA ASP A 155 7.28 5.26 11.66
C ASP A 155 6.38 4.11 11.20
N ILE A 156 5.36 3.74 11.99
CA ILE A 156 4.41 2.68 11.60
C ILE A 156 3.50 3.17 10.48
N ILE A 157 2.92 4.38 10.61
CA ILE A 157 2.00 4.90 9.60
C ILE A 157 2.71 5.19 8.27
N ASP A 158 3.98 5.59 8.30
CA ASP A 158 4.80 5.72 7.08
C ASP A 158 5.11 4.37 6.45
N ALA A 159 5.53 3.37 7.25
CA ALA A 159 5.72 2.01 6.74
C ALA A 159 4.42 1.43 6.15
N LEU A 160 3.26 1.71 6.76
CA LEU A 160 1.95 1.33 6.22
C LEU A 160 1.64 2.03 4.90
N ALA A 161 1.86 3.35 4.82
CA ALA A 161 1.65 4.11 3.59
C ALA A 161 2.53 3.58 2.44
N SER A 162 3.79 3.27 2.74
CA SER A 162 4.73 2.71 1.78
C SER A 162 4.34 1.28 1.38
N ALA A 163 3.92 0.43 2.32
CA ALA A 163 3.37 -0.89 2.01
C ALA A 163 2.16 -0.82 1.07
N VAL A 164 1.25 0.14 1.31
CA VAL A 164 0.09 0.40 0.43
C VAL A 164 0.52 0.87 -0.96
N SER A 165 1.59 1.64 -1.06
CA SER A 165 2.08 2.16 -2.36
C SER A 165 2.70 1.09 -3.25
N ILE A 166 3.29 0.04 -2.66
CA ILE A 166 3.91 -1.07 -3.41
C ILE A 166 2.94 -2.22 -3.69
N LEU A 167 1.74 -2.21 -3.08
CA LEU A 167 0.72 -3.20 -3.43
C LEU A 167 0.40 -3.10 -4.93
N PRO A 168 0.27 -4.24 -5.64
CA PRO A 168 -0.10 -4.22 -7.04
C PRO A 168 -1.47 -3.55 -7.18
N LYS A 169 -1.53 -2.49 -8.00
CA LYS A 169 -2.80 -1.86 -8.36
C LYS A 169 -3.57 -2.85 -9.21
N GLN A 170 -4.59 -3.49 -8.63
CA GLN A 170 -5.53 -4.25 -9.46
C GLN A 170 -6.30 -3.22 -10.29
N ILE A 171 -6.14 -3.31 -11.61
CA ILE A 171 -6.99 -2.60 -12.55
C ILE A 171 -8.36 -3.24 -12.38
N PHE A 172 -9.26 -2.57 -11.67
CA PHE A 172 -10.67 -2.83 -11.86
C PHE A 172 -10.99 -2.36 -13.27
N ILE A 173 -11.06 -3.29 -14.20
CA ILE A 173 -11.81 -3.01 -15.40
C ILE A 173 -13.26 -3.00 -14.94
N SER A 174 -13.81 -1.81 -14.68
CA SER A 174 -15.24 -1.70 -14.48
C SER A 174 -15.89 -2.23 -15.75
N LYS A 175 -16.94 -3.07 -15.64
CA LYS A 175 -17.69 -3.53 -16.82
C LYS A 175 -18.08 -2.37 -17.75
N ALA A 176 -18.38 -1.21 -17.16
CA ALA A 176 -18.64 0.03 -17.88
C ALA A 176 -17.43 0.54 -18.70
N SER A 177 -16.22 0.50 -18.14
CA SER A 177 -15.00 0.86 -18.87
C SER A 177 -14.66 -0.15 -19.96
N ASP A 178 -14.93 -1.45 -19.75
CA ASP A 178 -14.75 -2.50 -20.76
C ASP A 178 -15.73 -2.33 -21.94
N GLU A 179 -17.01 -2.09 -21.64
CA GLU A 179 -18.05 -1.84 -22.65
C GLU A 179 -17.77 -0.55 -23.44
N THR A 180 -17.34 0.51 -22.75
CA THR A 180 -16.95 1.77 -23.40
C THR A 180 -15.75 1.57 -24.30
N GLN A 181 -14.72 0.84 -23.85
CA GLN A 181 -13.53 0.56 -24.65
C GLN A 181 -13.86 -0.32 -25.87
N ALA A 182 -14.64 -1.38 -25.68
CA ALA A 182 -15.09 -2.25 -26.77
C ALA A 182 -15.94 -1.50 -27.80
N TYR A 183 -16.80 -0.56 -27.37
CA TYR A 183 -17.59 0.27 -28.27
C TYR A 183 -16.71 1.25 -29.08
N LEU A 184 -15.71 1.88 -28.45
CA LEU A 184 -14.78 2.76 -29.15
C LEU A 184 -13.93 2.00 -30.17
N ASP A 185 -13.51 0.79 -29.84
CA ASP A 185 -12.75 -0.08 -30.76
C ASP A 185 -13.63 -0.59 -31.91
N TYR A 186 -14.90 -0.88 -31.67
CA TYR A 186 -15.88 -1.14 -32.74
C TYR A 186 -16.02 0.05 -33.70
N LEU A 187 -16.17 1.27 -33.18
CA LEU A 187 -16.31 2.47 -34.02
C LEU A 187 -15.06 2.76 -34.86
N ARG A 188 -13.87 2.53 -34.30
CA ARG A 188 -12.59 2.63 -35.03
C ARG A 188 -12.55 1.62 -36.17
N ASN A 189 -12.95 0.37 -35.90
CA ASN A 189 -12.92 -0.71 -36.89
C ASN A 189 -14.02 -0.59 -37.94
N SER A 190 -15.15 0.06 -37.63
CA SER A 190 -16.23 0.33 -38.59
C SER A 190 -15.96 1.53 -39.50
N GLY A 191 -14.82 2.22 -39.33
CA GLY A 191 -14.46 3.40 -40.10
C GLY A 191 -15.25 4.66 -39.73
N ALA A 192 -15.75 4.76 -38.49
CA ALA A 192 -16.45 5.96 -38.04
C ALA A 192 -15.52 7.18 -38.08
N PRO A 193 -16.04 8.39 -38.40
CA PRO A 193 -15.24 9.61 -38.38
C PRO A 193 -14.59 9.85 -37.01
N MET A 194 -13.32 10.29 -37.00
CA MET A 194 -12.55 10.48 -35.77
C MET A 194 -13.24 11.45 -34.80
N GLU A 195 -13.84 12.52 -35.31
CA GLU A 195 -14.61 13.49 -34.51
C GLU A 195 -15.78 12.84 -33.76
N TYR A 196 -16.46 11.88 -34.39
CA TYR A 196 -17.55 11.13 -33.76
C TYR A 196 -17.03 10.20 -32.66
N ILE A 197 -15.91 9.51 -32.89
CA ILE A 197 -15.28 8.64 -31.89
C ILE A 197 -14.85 9.45 -30.66
N GLU A 198 -14.25 10.63 -30.87
CA GLU A 198 -13.85 11.53 -29.79
C GLU A 198 -15.06 12.06 -29.00
N GLN A 199 -16.14 12.40 -29.69
CA GLN A 199 -17.38 12.83 -29.04
C GLN A 199 -17.97 11.72 -28.17
N GLN A 200 -18.05 10.48 -28.69
CA GLN A 200 -18.56 9.32 -27.97
C GLN A 200 -17.69 8.98 -26.74
N SER A 201 -16.37 9.08 -26.88
CA SER A 201 -15.42 8.91 -25.77
C SER A 201 -15.68 9.91 -24.64
N ARG A 202 -15.87 11.20 -24.97
CA ARG A 202 -16.15 12.25 -23.98
C ARG A 202 -17.50 12.09 -23.29
N ILE A 203 -18.54 11.67 -24.01
CA ILE A 203 -19.88 11.44 -23.45
C ILE A 203 -19.83 10.29 -22.46
N ARG A 204 -19.30 9.14 -22.86
CA ARG A 204 -19.25 7.95 -22.01
C ARG A 204 -18.32 8.12 -20.82
N SER A 205 -17.20 8.85 -20.97
CA SER A 205 -16.33 9.22 -19.84
C SER A 205 -17.05 10.10 -18.80
N ARG A 206 -18.01 10.94 -19.21
CA ARG A 206 -18.84 11.74 -18.28
C ARG A 206 -19.89 10.89 -17.58
N ASP A 207 -20.51 9.96 -18.30
CA ASP A 207 -21.52 9.06 -17.75
C ASP A 207 -20.89 8.09 -16.73
N ASP A 208 -19.70 7.56 -17.01
CA ASP A 208 -18.93 6.72 -16.08
C ASP A 208 -18.58 7.48 -14.78
N LEU A 209 -18.30 8.78 -14.88
CA LEU A 209 -18.07 9.63 -13.70
C LEU A 209 -19.34 9.83 -12.87
N GLN A 210 -20.51 9.99 -13.51
CA GLN A 210 -21.81 10.16 -12.83
C GLN A 210 -22.34 8.85 -12.22
N ILE A 211 -22.18 7.72 -12.90
CA ILE A 211 -22.61 6.40 -12.41
C ILE A 211 -21.83 6.05 -11.14
N ASN A 212 -20.50 6.25 -11.14
CA ASN A 212 -19.69 6.02 -9.95
C ASN A 212 -20.11 6.92 -8.77
N THR A 213 -20.53 8.16 -9.02
CA THR A 213 -21.01 9.04 -7.93
C THR A 213 -22.37 8.63 -7.37
N MET A 214 -23.27 8.13 -8.21
CA MET A 214 -24.61 7.70 -7.81
C MET A 214 -24.58 6.34 -7.10
N ASP A 215 -23.77 5.38 -7.57
CA ASP A 215 -23.59 4.09 -6.92
C ASP A 215 -22.88 4.23 -5.56
N ASP A 216 -21.88 5.12 -5.45
CA ASP A 216 -21.26 5.48 -4.17
C ASP A 216 -22.31 6.04 -3.18
N TYR A 217 -23.24 6.88 -3.66
CA TYR A 217 -24.33 7.44 -2.85
C TYR A 217 -25.35 6.37 -2.44
N LEU A 218 -25.71 5.45 -3.33
CA LEU A 218 -26.66 4.36 -3.06
C LEU A 218 -26.07 3.29 -2.12
N GLN A 219 -24.76 3.05 -2.16
CA GLN A 219 -24.09 2.16 -1.20
C GLN A 219 -23.99 2.78 0.20
N LEU A 220 -23.78 4.09 0.31
CA LEU A 220 -23.83 4.82 1.59
C LEU A 220 -25.20 4.76 2.26
N VAL A 221 -26.29 4.84 1.49
CA VAL A 221 -27.67 4.79 2.01
C VAL A 221 -28.10 3.37 2.42
N ARG A 222 -27.57 2.33 1.77
CA ARG A 222 -27.92 0.92 2.07
C ARG A 222 -27.12 0.29 3.22
N GLY A 223 -26.05 0.94 3.69
CA GLY A 223 -25.22 0.48 4.82
C GLY A 223 -25.62 1.02 6.19
N GLY A 224 -26.66 1.86 6.26
CA GLY A 224 -27.18 2.45 7.50
C GLY A 224 -28.61 1.97 7.79
N SER A 225 -28.78 0.69 8.15
CA SER A 225 -30.01 0.14 8.73
C SER A 225 -29.68 -1.08 9.59
#